data_AF-A0A2J7NKF9-F1
#
_entry.id   AF-A0A2J7NKF9-F1
#
_cell.length_a   1.000
_cell.length_b   1.000
_cell.length_c   1.000
_cell.angle_alpha   90.00
_cell.angle_beta   90.00
_cell.angle_gamma   90.00
#
_symmetry.space_group_name_H-M   'P 1'
#
loop_
_entity.id
_entity.type
_entity.pdbx_description
1 polymer ?
#
loop_
_entity_poly.entity_id
_entity_poly.type
_entity_poly.pdbx_seq_one_letter_code
_entity_poly.pdbx_strand_id
1 'polypeptide(L)' 'LCRRKQDEVQVLEDTIRQRSEQQKKAGVELDATCHICLKTKFADGVGHICNYCNIRCCARCGGKVTLRSNKVRQT' A
#
# COMPACT_ATOMS: atom_id res chain seq x y z
N LEU A 1 -28.58 11.03 16.10
CA LEU A 1 -27.23 11.31 15.56
C LEU A 1 -26.32 10.07 15.57
N CYS A 2 -26.24 9.31 16.66
CA CYS A 2 -25.37 8.11 16.75
C CYS A 2 -25.74 6.98 15.77
N ARG A 3 -27.03 6.64 15.60
CA ARG A 3 -27.45 5.58 14.64
C ARG A 3 -26.96 5.84 13.22
N ARG A 4 -27.10 7.06 12.72
CA ARG A 4 -26.69 7.42 11.35
C ARG A 4 -25.18 7.25 11.12
N LYS A 5 -24.36 7.56 12.13
CA LYS A 5 -22.90 7.30 12.06
C LYS A 5 -22.61 5.80 12.07
N GLN A 6 -23.41 5.03 12.80
CA GLN A 6 -23.26 3.58 12.89
C GLN A 6 -23.64 2.90 11.56
N ASP A 7 -24.72 3.36 10.93
CA ASP A 7 -25.12 2.92 9.59
C ASP A 7 -24.04 3.27 8.55
N GLU A 8 -23.45 4.47 8.64
CA GLU A 8 -22.36 4.91 7.77
C GLU A 8 -21.11 4.04 7.93
N VAL A 9 -20.72 3.72 9.17
CA VAL A 9 -19.59 2.79 9.43
C VAL A 9 -19.88 1.41 8.83
N GLN A 10 -21.08 0.87 9.03
CA GLN A 10 -21.44 -0.45 8.51
C GLN A 10 -21.32 -0.51 6.97
N VAL A 11 -21.83 0.52 6.28
CA VAL A 11 -21.72 0.61 4.81
C VAL A 11 -20.26 0.68 4.35
N LEU A 12 -19.42 1.43 5.07
CA LEU A 12 -17.98 1.52 4.77
C LEU A 12 -17.28 0.18 4.96
N GLU A 13 -17.57 -0.53 6.04
CA GLU A 13 -17.03 -1.86 6.32
C GLU A 13 -17.41 -2.87 5.23
N ASP A 14 -18.69 -2.91 4.85
CA ASP A 14 -19.18 -3.77 3.77
C ASP A 14 -18.50 -3.45 2.43
N THR A 15 -18.31 -2.15 2.14
CA THR A 15 -17.62 -1.70 0.92
C THR A 15 -16.15 -2.14 0.89
N ILE A 16 -15.45 -2.03 2.03
CA ILE A 16 -14.06 -2.48 2.18
C ILE A 16 -13.99 -4.00 1.96
N ARG A 17 -14.91 -4.77 2.55
CA ARG A 17 -14.96 -6.22 2.43
C ARG A 17 -15.15 -6.68 0.99
N GLN A 18 -16.13 -6.10 0.29
CA GLN A 18 -16.40 -6.44 -1.11
C GLN A 18 -15.20 -6.18 -2.02
N ARG A 19 -14.51 -5.05 -1.84
CA ARG A 19 -13.29 -4.73 -2.61
C ARG A 19 -12.17 -5.74 -2.35
N SER A 20 -11.95 -6.12 -1.10
CA SER A 20 -10.94 -7.11 -0.73
C SER A 20 -11.23 -8.49 -1.37
N GLU A 21 -12.48 -8.92 -1.38
CA GLU A 21 -12.87 -10.20 -2.01
C GLU A 21 -12.69 -10.19 -3.53
N GLN A 22 -13.03 -9.08 -4.19
CA GLN A 22 -12.81 -8.91 -5.63
C GLN A 22 -11.33 -9.01 -6.00
N GLN A 23 -10.44 -8.41 -5.19
CA GLN A 23 -9.00 -8.49 -5.41
C GLN A 23 -8.44 -9.90 -5.24
N LYS A 24 -8.91 -10.66 -4.23
CA LYS A 24 -8.56 -12.07 -4.06
C LYS A 24 -8.97 -12.91 -5.28
N LYS A 25 -10.19 -12.71 -5.78
CA LYS A 25 -10.69 -13.43 -6.98
C LYS A 25 -9.91 -13.11 -8.25
N ALA A 26 -9.36 -11.90 -8.36
CA ALA A 26 -8.55 -11.48 -9.50
C ALA A 26 -7.12 -12.07 -9.50
N GLY A 27 -6.77 -12.94 -8.54
CA GLY A 27 -5.45 -13.55 -8.45
C GLY A 27 -4.35 -12.51 -8.21
N VAL A 28 -4.68 -11.42 -7.51
CA VAL A 28 -3.69 -10.43 -7.08
C VAL A 28 -2.83 -11.06 -5.99
N GLU A 29 -1.72 -11.67 -6.40
CA GLU A 29 -0.59 -11.97 -5.52
C GLU A 29 -0.11 -10.64 -4.92
N LEU A 30 -0.40 -10.42 -3.64
CA LEU A 30 -0.12 -9.15 -2.98
C LEU A 30 1.37 -8.81 -3.00
N ASP A 31 2.25 -9.81 -2.92
CA ASP A 31 3.71 -9.61 -2.92
C ASP A 31 4.26 -9.13 -4.28
N ALA A 32 3.59 -9.50 -5.37
CA ALA A 32 3.95 -9.10 -6.73
C ALA A 32 3.18 -7.86 -7.22
N THR A 33 2.44 -7.16 -6.36
CA THR A 33 1.62 -6.01 -6.74
C THR A 33 1.92 -4.81 -5.85
N CYS A 34 1.82 -3.59 -6.40
CA CYS A 34 1.97 -2.36 -5.62
C CYS A 34 0.94 -2.31 -4.49
N HIS A 35 1.40 -2.25 -3.24
CA HIS A 35 0.54 -2.25 -2.06
C HIS A 35 -0.33 -1.00 -1.91
N ILE A 36 -0.04 0.07 -2.67
CA ILE A 36 -0.81 1.32 -2.61
C ILE A 36 -1.94 1.32 -3.64
N CYS A 37 -1.62 1.09 -4.92
CA CYS A 37 -2.63 1.17 -5.98
C CYS A 37 -3.29 -0.18 -6.31
N LEU A 38 -2.68 -1.29 -5.88
CA LEU A 38 -3.11 -2.67 -6.16
C LEU A 38 -3.42 -2.94 -7.63
N LYS A 39 -2.78 -2.18 -8.52
CA LYS A 39 -2.96 -2.21 -9.98
C LYS A 39 -1.67 -2.56 -10.71
N THR A 40 -0.57 -1.94 -10.30
CA THR A 40 0.73 -2.22 -10.91
C THR A 40 1.26 -3.55 -10.39
N LYS A 41 1.41 -4.52 -11.29
CA LYS A 41 2.16 -5.76 -11.04
C LYS A 41 3.65 -5.52 -11.24
N PHE A 42 4.50 -6.18 -10.46
CA PHE A 42 5.95 -6.11 -10.54
C PHE A 42 6.50 -7.33 -11.27
N ALA A 43 7.59 -7.12 -12.01
CA ALA A 43 8.50 -8.20 -12.37
C ALA A 43 9.53 -8.40 -11.23
N ASP A 44 10.30 -9.48 -11.28
CA ASP A 44 11.27 -9.82 -10.24
C ASP A 44 12.23 -8.66 -9.94
N GLY A 45 12.33 -8.30 -8.65
CA GLY A 45 13.23 -7.24 -8.18
C GLY A 45 12.76 -5.80 -8.48
N VAL A 46 11.59 -5.59 -9.08
CA VAL A 46 11.06 -4.26 -9.42
C VAL A 46 10.19 -3.70 -8.28
N GLY A 47 10.29 -2.39 -8.05
CA GLY A 47 9.48 -1.66 -7.07
C GLY A 47 10.33 -0.93 -6.04
N HIS A 48 9.71 0.02 -5.33
CA HIS A 48 10.35 0.78 -4.26
C HIS A 48 9.88 0.24 -2.90
N ILE A 49 10.82 -0.07 -2.01
CA ILE A 49 10.48 -0.42 -0.63
C ILE A 49 10.44 0.88 0.19
N CYS A 50 9.32 1.12 0.87
CA CYS A 50 9.21 2.24 1.81
C CYS A 50 10.02 1.93 3.08
N ASN A 51 10.98 2.78 3.44
CA ASN A 51 11.81 2.58 4.64
C ASN A 51 11.04 2.65 5.96
N TYR A 52 9.85 3.26 5.97
CA TYR A 52 9.03 3.39 7.17
C TYR A 52 8.03 2.24 7.31
N CYS A 53 7.32 1.91 6.22
CA CYS A 53 6.23 0.95 6.26
C CYS A 53 6.65 -0.46 5.84
N ASN A 54 7.84 -0.61 5.27
CA ASN A 54 8.37 -1.86 4.72
C ASN A 54 7.45 -2.54 3.68
N ILE A 55 6.74 -1.74 2.87
CA ILE A 55 5.87 -2.19 1.77
C ILE A 55 6.47 -1.90 0.41
N ARG A 56 6.08 -2.66 -0.62
CA ARG A 56 6.52 -2.48 -2.01
C ARG A 56 5.55 -1.61 -2.82
N CYS A 57 6.05 -0.54 -3.41
CA CYS A 57 5.29 0.48 -4.14
C CYS A 57 5.80 0.66 -5.57
N CYS A 58 4.92 1.03 -6.51
CA CYS A 58 5.34 1.40 -7.86
C CYS A 58 5.86 2.84 -7.93
N ALA A 59 6.55 3.18 -9.01
CA ALA A 59 7.14 4.51 -9.22
C ALA A 59 6.13 5.68 -9.24
N ARG A 60 4.82 5.39 -9.36
CA ARG A 60 3.74 6.39 -9.27
C ARG A 60 3.18 6.55 -7.86
N CYS A 61 3.40 5.57 -6.98
CA CYS A 61 2.88 5.54 -5.62
C CYS A 61 3.95 5.84 -4.56
N GLY A 62 5.22 5.80 -4.96
CA GLY A 62 6.35 6.17 -4.13
C GLY A 62 7.55 6.52 -4.99
N GLY A 63 8.58 7.07 -4.37
CA GLY A 63 9.82 7.47 -5.05
C GLY A 63 11.04 7.24 -4.17
N LYS A 64 12.21 7.21 -4.83
CA LYS A 64 13.49 7.11 -4.13
C LYS A 64 13.88 8.48 -3.59
N VAL A 65 14.01 8.58 -2.28
CA VAL A 65 14.55 9.78 -1.61
C VAL A 65 16.02 9.54 -1.28
N THR A 66 16.89 10.46 -1.70
CA THR A 66 18.30 10.48 -1.29
C THR A 66 18.42 11.28 -0.01
N LEU A 67 18.47 10.59 1.12
CA LEU A 67 18.81 11.23 2.39
C LEU A 67 20.29 11.60 2.35
N ARG A 68 20.62 12.90 2.46
CA ARG A 68 22.00 13.36 2.57
C ARG A 68 22.61 12.69 3.81
N SER A 69 23.69 11.93 3.64
CA SER A 69 24.30 11.19 4.75
C SER A 69 24.90 12.18 5.75
N ASN A 70 24.20 12.46 6.85
CA ASN A 70 24.84 12.88 8.09
C ASN A 70 25.44 11.63 8.75
N LYS A 71 26.48 11.04 8.14
CA LYS A 71 27.43 10.32 8.99
C LYS A 71 28.05 11.41 9.85
N VAL A 72 27.62 11.52 11.10
CA VAL A 72 28.44 12.14 12.14
C VAL A 72 29.78 11.45 11.99
N ARG A 73 30.80 12.19 11.55
CA ARG A 73 32.16 11.66 11.46
C ARG A 73 32.49 11.26 12.90
N GLN A 74 32.43 9.95 13.19
CA GLN A 74 33.03 9.43 14.40
C GLN A 74 34.53 9.58 14.15
N THR A 75 35.06 10.68 14.67
CA THR A 75 36.49 10.88 14.93
C THR A 75 36.99 9.80 15.86
#